data_AF-A0A939XK65-F1
#
_entry.id   AF-A0A939XK65-F1
#
_cell.length_a   1.000
_cell.length_b   1.000
_cell.length_c   1.000
_cell.angle_alpha   90.00
_cell.angle_beta   90.00
_cell.angle_gamma   90.00
#
_symmetry.space_group_name_H-M   'P 1'
#
loop_
_entity.id
_entity.type
_entity.pdbx_description
1 polymer ?
#
loop_
_entity_poly.entity_id
_entity_poly.type
_entity_poly.pdbx_seq_one_letter_code
_entity_poly.pdbx_strand_id
1 'polypeptide(L)' 'MKKLKITFVALMACALAANAQNAVLLHSHNDYERTAPFWEAYSERFDSVEADVYCINGKLFVSHDKK' A
#
# COMPACT_ATOMS: atom_id res chain seq x y z
N MET A 1 3.92 11.70 46.67
CA MET A 1 4.90 10.88 45.93
C MET A 1 4.28 9.72 45.14
N LYS A 2 3.35 8.92 45.71
CA LYS A 2 2.74 7.77 45.00
C LYS A 2 1.93 8.19 43.76
N LYS A 3 1.12 9.25 43.86
CA LYS A 3 0.33 9.79 42.73
C LYS A 3 1.23 10.26 41.57
N LEU A 4 2.34 10.94 41.87
CA LEU A 4 3.31 11.41 40.87
C LEU A 4 3.97 10.25 40.11
N LYS A 5 4.31 9.15 40.81
CA LYS A 5 4.85 7.93 40.17
C LYS A 5 3.82 7.25 39.26
N ILE A 6 2.56 7.18 39.68
CA ILE A 6 1.47 6.62 38.87
C ILE A 6 1.25 7.46 37.61
N THR A 7 1.21 8.78 37.74
CA THR A 7 1.08 9.69 36.59
C THR A 7 2.24 9.54 35.62
N PHE A 8 3.47 9.41 36.13
CA PHE A 8 4.66 9.21 35.30
C PHE A 8 4.62 7.89 34.53
N VAL A 9 4.24 6.79 35.18
CA VAL A 9 4.08 5.47 34.54
C VAL A 9 2.96 5.51 33.48
N ALA A 10 1.85 6.17 33.77
CA ALA A 10 0.74 6.32 32.83
C ALA A 10 1.14 7.12 31.58
N LEU A 11 1.89 8.22 31.75
CA LEU A 11 2.40 9.01 30.62
C LEU A 11 3.37 8.21 29.74
N MET A 12 4.25 7.44 30.38
CA MET A 12 5.23 6.61 29.69
C MET A 12 4.55 5.47 28.91
N ALA A 13 3.50 4.85 29.46
CA ALA A 13 2.68 3.87 28.75
C ALA A 13 1.94 4.48 27.55
N CYS A 14 1.42 5.69 27.69
CA CYS A 14 0.73 6.40 26.61
C CYS A 14 1.67 6.75 25.44
N ALA A 15 2.91 7.16 25.74
CA ALA A 15 3.92 7.44 24.72
C ALA A 15 4.36 6.18 23.94
N LEU A 16 4.41 5.01 24.59
CA LEU A 16 4.73 3.74 23.93
C LEU A 16 3.60 3.25 23.01
N ALA A 17 2.35 3.54 23.34
CA ALA A 17 1.19 3.21 22.52
C ALA A 17 1.02 4.10 21.28
N ALA A 18 1.79 5.19 21.15
CA ALA A 18 1.60 6.22 20.13
C ALA A 18 2.27 5.93 18.75
N ASN A 19 2.84 4.75 18.53
CA ASN A 19 3.55 4.41 17.28
C ASN A 19 2.69 3.58 16.31
N ALA A 20 1.50 4.06 15.98
CA ALA A 20 0.59 3.37 15.06
C ALA A 20 0.54 4.03 13.67
N GLN A 21 1.70 4.24 13.03
CA GLN A 21 1.72 4.61 11.61
C GLN A 21 1.60 3.34 10.77
N ASN A 22 0.54 3.26 9.96
CA ASN A 22 0.43 2.23 8.92
C ASN A 22 1.59 2.38 7.92
N ALA A 23 2.04 1.26 7.36
CA ALA A 23 2.98 1.30 6.25
C ALA A 23 2.39 2.12 5.08
N VAL A 24 3.22 2.95 4.44
CA VAL A 24 2.85 3.61 3.18
C VAL A 24 2.97 2.55 2.09
N LEU A 25 1.84 2.21 1.46
CA LEU A 25 1.81 1.27 0.35
C LEU A 25 1.95 2.03 -0.98
N LEU A 26 2.79 1.52 -1.86
CA LEU A 26 3.02 2.03 -3.21
C LEU A 26 2.20 1.22 -4.22
N HIS A 27 1.50 1.90 -5.11
CA HIS A 27 0.62 1.29 -6.11
C HIS A 27 0.91 1.86 -7.50
N SER A 28 1.15 0.98 -8.48
CA SER A 28 1.42 1.35 -9.87
C SER A 28 0.11 1.33 -10.65
N HIS A 29 -0.47 2.51 -10.85
CA HIS A 29 -1.68 2.70 -11.63
C HIS A 29 -1.44 2.49 -13.13
N ASN A 30 -2.33 1.74 -13.78
CA ASN A 30 -2.22 1.33 -15.18
C ASN A 30 -0.82 0.82 -15.54
N ASP A 31 -0.33 -0.15 -14.78
CA ASP A 31 1.05 -0.64 -14.92
C ASP A 31 1.33 -1.22 -16.32
N TYR A 32 0.28 -1.72 -16.98
CA TYR A 32 0.29 -2.18 -18.36
C TYR A 32 0.58 -1.08 -19.40
N GLU A 33 0.52 0.20 -19.05
CA GLU A 33 0.89 1.33 -19.93
C GLU A 33 2.35 1.78 -19.76
N ARG A 34 3.09 1.19 -18.80
CA ARG A 34 4.50 1.53 -18.57
C ARG A 34 5.40 0.98 -19.67
N THR A 35 6.63 1.48 -19.74
CA THR A 35 7.61 1.07 -20.76
C THR A 35 8.00 -0.41 -20.60
N ALA A 36 8.10 -0.87 -19.35
CA ALA A 36 8.35 -2.26 -19.02
C ALA A 36 7.29 -2.72 -17.99
N PRO A 37 6.08 -3.10 -18.44
CA PRO A 37 5.00 -3.55 -17.56
C PRO A 37 5.46 -4.65 -16.63
N PHE A 38 4.96 -4.64 -15.41
CA PHE A 38 5.34 -5.43 -14.24
C PHE A 38 6.77 -5.16 -13.74
N TRP A 39 7.76 -5.11 -14.63
CA TRP A 39 9.17 -5.08 -14.27
C TRP A 39 9.62 -3.78 -13.62
N GLU A 40 9.11 -2.64 -14.10
CA GLU A 40 9.43 -1.33 -13.50
C GLU A 40 8.94 -1.27 -12.05
N ALA A 41 7.65 -1.51 -11.82
CA ALA A 41 7.06 -1.53 -10.47
C ALA A 41 7.69 -2.60 -9.56
N TYR A 42 8.00 -3.78 -10.10
CA TYR A 42 8.67 -4.84 -9.35
C TYR A 42 10.09 -4.43 -8.92
N SER A 43 10.87 -3.81 -9.82
CA SER A 43 12.22 -3.35 -9.51
C SER A 43 12.26 -2.25 -8.45
N GLU A 44 11.24 -1.38 -8.46
CA GLU A 44 11.05 -0.29 -7.49
C GLU A 44 10.31 -0.74 -6.22
N ARG A 45 10.00 -2.04 -6.09
CA ARG A 45 9.37 -2.67 -4.92
C ARG A 45 8.01 -2.07 -4.56
N PHE A 46 7.21 -1.77 -5.58
CA PHE A 46 5.81 -1.39 -5.36
C PHE A 46 5.05 -2.55 -4.71
N ASP A 47 4.11 -2.22 -3.82
CA ASP A 47 3.31 -3.20 -3.10
C ASP A 47 2.21 -3.82 -3.98
N SER A 48 1.80 -3.10 -5.03
CA SER A 48 0.76 -3.56 -5.95
C SER A 48 0.82 -2.88 -7.31
N VAL A 49 0.23 -3.54 -8.31
CA VAL A 49 0.07 -3.05 -9.68
C VAL A 49 -1.39 -3.17 -10.11
N GLU A 50 -1.84 -2.28 -11.00
CA GLU A 50 -3.18 -2.29 -11.57
C GLU A 50 -3.20 -2.85 -13.00
N ALA A 51 -4.22 -3.65 -13.31
CA ALA A 51 -4.53 -4.10 -14.66
C ALA A 51 -6.05 -4.12 -14.90
N ASP A 52 -6.50 -3.25 -15.80
CA ASP A 52 -7.87 -3.22 -16.28
C ASP A 52 -8.11 -4.40 -17.24
N VAL A 53 -9.14 -5.21 -16.98
CA VAL A 53 -9.40 -6.44 -17.74
C VAL A 53 -10.77 -6.46 -18.39
N TYR A 54 -10.80 -6.87 -19.67
CA TYR A 54 -12.02 -7.13 -20.44
C TYR A 54 -12.16 -8.60 -20.79
N CYS A 55 -13.35 -9.17 -20.55
CA CYS A 55 -13.70 -10.51 -21.01
C CYS A 55 -14.27 -10.44 -22.44
N ILE A 56 -13.56 -11.01 -23.41
CA ILE A 56 -13.95 -11.06 -24.81
C ILE A 56 -13.80 -12.50 -25.29
N ASN A 57 -14.91 -13.12 -25.73
CA ASN A 57 -14.95 -14.51 -26.21
C ASN A 57 -14.31 -15.52 -25.24
N GLY A 58 -14.57 -15.37 -23.93
CA GLY A 58 -14.05 -16.26 -22.89
C GLY A 58 -12.57 -16.06 -22.56
N LYS A 59 -11.93 -15.01 -23.07
CA LYS A 59 -10.54 -14.64 -22.76
C LYS A 59 -10.50 -13.29 -22.04
N LEU A 60 -9.52 -13.13 -21.15
CA LEU A 60 -9.24 -11.85 -20.49
C LEU A 60 -8.17 -11.09 -21.27
N PHE A 61 -8.47 -9.85 -21.61
CA PHE A 61 -7.57 -8.90 -22.26
C PHE A 61 -7.28 -7.75 -21.31
N VAL A 62 -6.04 -7.28 -21.28
CA VAL A 62 -5.65 -6.11 -20.50
C VAL A 62 -5.65 -4.88 -21.40
N SER A 63 -6.42 -3.86 -21.05
CA SER A 63 -6.52 -2.59 -21.80
C SER A 63 -7.24 -1.53 -20.96
N HIS A 64 -6.87 -0.26 -21.11
CA HIS A 64 -7.57 0.85 -20.47
C HIS A 64 -8.96 1.07 -21.04
N ASP A 65 -9.09 0.90 -22.36
CA ASP A 65 -10.35 1.07 -23.09
C ASP A 65 -10.82 -0.25 -23.68
N LYS A 66 -12.14 -0.45 -23.68
CA LYS A 66 -12.81 -1.53 -24.41
C LYS A 66 -12.83 -1.18 -25.90
N LYS A 67 -11.74 -1.45 -26.61
CA LYS A 67 -11.74 -1.45 -28.08
C LYS A 67 -12.10 -2.83 -28.63
#